data_AF-A0A521NN32-F1
#
_entry.id   AF-A0A521NN32-F1
#
_cell.length_a   1.000
_cell.length_b   1.000
_cell.length_c   1.000
_cell.angle_alpha   90.00
_cell.angle_beta   90.00
_cell.angle_gamma   90.00
#
_symmetry.space_group_name_H-M   'P 1'
#
loop_
_entity.id
_entity.type
_entity.pdbx_description
1 polymer ?
#
loop_
_entity_poly.entity_id
_entity_poly.type
_entity_poly.pdbx_seq_one_letter_code
_entity_poly.pdbx_strand_id
1 'polypeptide(L)'
;MGRGPRRNPLRPIRFTNGGRRPPLRARAPHSHRRFRRRPRRRRDGRSPIARPGLHGRRTTGREGAAPLRRGPSVTPAILAILLGAVGLAAGSFLGLVSLRLPRGEGVVAGRSRCAGCGATLAPWRLVPVLSYLASRGRCAGCGAPIPRRYPLMELAAAGVGVWSALSQPTVAAAVLTALLGWQLLLIAVIDAEHFRLPDRLTLPLLATGGLAAVLLGRTAPLDALIGAAVGFAGLWLLALAYRSLRGREGLGDGDPVLLAAGGAWVGWIGLPSVLLWAAAAGLSLVAARLLTGRRVSGGDRLPFGPFLAAGIWLTWLIGPLGL
;
A
#
# COMPACT_ATOMS: atom_id res chain seq x y z
N MET A 1 -18.11 51.58 -42.74
CA MET A 1 -18.36 52.62 -41.72
C MET A 1 -18.87 51.95 -40.45
N GLY A 2 -18.25 52.20 -39.29
CA GLY A 2 -18.71 51.62 -38.02
C GLY A 2 -17.61 51.34 -36.99
N ARG A 3 -16.89 52.41 -36.62
CA ARG A 3 -16.03 52.64 -35.44
C ARG A 3 -16.05 51.58 -34.31
N GLY A 4 -14.86 51.06 -33.94
CA GLY A 4 -14.57 50.65 -32.55
C GLY A 4 -14.58 51.85 -31.59
N PRO A 5 -14.27 51.74 -30.27
CA PRO A 5 -12.91 51.33 -29.87
C PRO A 5 -12.71 50.75 -28.43
N ARG A 6 -11.43 50.43 -28.16
CA ARG A 6 -10.67 50.47 -26.88
C ARG A 6 -10.56 49.21 -26.00
N ARG A 7 -9.39 48.58 -26.15
CA ARG A 7 -8.62 47.89 -25.11
C ARG A 7 -8.27 48.86 -23.97
N ASN A 8 -8.29 48.39 -22.72
CA ASN A 8 -7.71 49.09 -21.57
C ASN A 8 -6.61 48.22 -20.93
N PRO A 9 -5.38 48.75 -20.72
CA PRO A 9 -4.27 48.01 -20.11
C PRO A 9 -4.15 48.28 -18.59
N LEU A 10 -3.57 47.29 -17.90
CA LEU A 10 -2.73 47.35 -16.68
C LEU A 10 -3.17 48.24 -15.50
N ARG A 11 -3.37 47.62 -14.33
CA ARG A 11 -3.12 48.25 -13.02
C ARG A 11 -2.16 47.39 -12.19
N PRO A 12 -1.04 47.96 -11.69
CA PRO A 12 -0.16 47.30 -10.72
C PRO A 12 -0.67 47.55 -9.30
N ILE A 13 -0.63 46.53 -8.44
CA ILE A 13 -0.87 46.69 -7.00
C ILE A 13 0.46 47.04 -6.33
N ARG A 14 0.49 48.20 -5.68
CA ARG A 14 1.62 48.79 -4.98
C ARG A 14 1.96 48.04 -3.68
N PHE A 15 3.26 47.92 -3.43
CA PHE A 15 3.83 47.77 -2.09
C PHE A 15 3.62 49.07 -1.29
N THR A 16 3.20 48.95 -0.04
CA THR A 16 3.45 49.96 1.00
C THR A 16 4.01 49.29 2.24
N ASN A 17 5.20 49.75 2.59
CA ASN A 17 5.99 49.41 3.77
C ASN A 17 5.53 50.28 4.96
N GLY A 18 5.75 49.79 6.19
CA GLY A 18 5.51 50.54 7.42
C GLY A 18 4.70 49.69 8.40
N GLY A 19 5.22 49.16 9.49
CA GLY A 19 6.32 49.63 10.32
C GLY A 19 5.81 49.68 11.76
N ARG A 20 6.61 49.12 12.68
CA ARG A 20 6.67 49.31 14.16
C ARG A 20 6.61 47.99 14.94
N ARG A 21 7.81 47.48 15.25
CA ARG A 21 8.14 46.92 16.58
C ARG A 21 8.16 48.07 17.58
N PRO A 22 7.91 47.86 18.89
CA PRO A 22 9.00 47.61 19.86
C PRO A 22 8.53 46.77 21.09
N PRO A 23 9.23 46.73 22.24
CA PRO A 23 10.43 45.92 22.44
C PRO A 23 10.37 45.00 23.69
N LEU A 24 11.38 44.12 23.73
CA LEU A 24 12.05 43.49 24.86
C LEU A 24 11.68 43.95 26.29
N ARG A 25 11.37 42.98 27.16
CA ARG A 25 11.70 43.05 28.59
C ARG A 25 12.62 41.90 28.97
N ALA A 26 13.83 42.27 29.38
CA ALA A 26 14.78 41.45 30.09
C ALA A 26 14.65 41.66 31.61
N ARG A 27 14.98 40.62 32.37
CA ARG A 27 15.44 40.54 33.79
C ARG A 27 14.89 39.24 34.38
N ALA A 28 15.57 38.44 35.17
CA ALA A 28 16.97 38.19 35.54
C ALA A 28 16.92 36.88 36.39
N PRO A 29 18.00 36.09 36.51
CA PRO A 29 17.97 34.82 37.22
C PRO A 29 18.51 34.98 38.65
N HIS A 30 17.82 34.49 39.68
CA HIS A 30 18.43 34.17 40.98
C HIS A 30 17.46 33.34 41.85
N SER A 31 17.84 32.10 42.18
CA SER A 31 18.13 31.74 43.58
C SER A 31 18.61 30.29 43.68
N HIS A 32 19.89 30.14 44.03
CA HIS A 32 20.44 28.93 44.60
C HIS A 32 19.69 28.58 45.91
N ARG A 33 19.10 27.39 45.98
CA ARG A 33 18.78 26.76 47.27
C ARG A 33 19.59 25.49 47.48
N ARG A 34 20.67 25.74 48.21
CA ARG A 34 21.51 24.87 49.04
C ARG A 34 21.03 23.42 49.22
N PHE A 35 21.89 22.51 48.76
CA PHE A 35 22.08 21.16 49.31
C PHE A 35 22.18 21.21 50.84
N ARG A 36 21.26 20.54 51.54
CA ARG A 36 21.46 20.12 52.94
C ARG A 36 21.76 18.61 52.94
N ARG A 37 23.04 18.29 53.10
CA ARG A 37 23.54 16.95 53.44
C ARG A 37 23.02 16.57 54.83
N ARG A 38 22.30 15.46 54.96
CA ARG A 38 22.08 14.77 56.25
C ARG A 38 23.17 13.69 56.42
N PRO A 39 23.75 13.52 57.61
CA PRO A 39 24.87 12.60 57.82
C PRO A 39 24.41 11.14 57.91
N ARG A 40 25.20 10.26 57.28
CA ARG A 40 25.24 8.81 57.44
C ARG A 40 25.50 8.47 58.92
N ARG A 41 24.56 7.79 59.58
CA ARG A 41 24.87 7.01 60.80
C ARG A 41 25.32 5.62 60.37
N ARG A 42 26.62 5.37 60.50
CA ARG A 42 27.20 4.03 60.67
C ARG A 42 26.72 3.46 62.00
N ARG A 43 26.28 2.21 62.01
CA ARG A 43 26.35 1.37 63.21
C ARG A 43 26.80 -0.01 62.77
N ASP A 44 28.07 -0.27 63.05
CA ASP A 44 28.70 -1.59 63.05
C ASP A 44 28.08 -2.43 64.17
N GLY A 45 27.96 -3.74 63.96
CA GLY A 45 27.46 -4.67 64.97
C GLY A 45 27.28 -6.10 64.45
N ARG A 46 28.38 -6.86 64.48
CA ARG A 46 28.55 -8.29 64.18
C ARG A 46 27.56 -9.21 64.95
N SER A 47 26.88 -10.13 64.25
CA SER A 47 27.04 -11.62 64.32
C SER A 47 26.14 -12.32 65.36
N PRO A 48 25.93 -13.66 65.32
CA PRO A 48 25.66 -14.57 64.19
C PRO A 48 24.56 -15.65 64.52
N ILE A 49 24.26 -16.53 63.54
CA ILE A 49 23.63 -17.89 63.66
C ILE A 49 22.14 -17.98 64.07
N ALA A 50 21.30 -18.45 63.14
CA ALA A 50 20.34 -19.57 63.33
C ALA A 50 19.58 -19.90 62.03
N ARG A 51 19.84 -21.09 61.47
CA ARG A 51 18.85 -21.94 60.76
C ARG A 51 18.41 -23.01 61.79
N PRO A 52 17.23 -23.66 61.73
CA PRO A 52 16.44 -24.02 60.53
C PRO A 52 14.91 -23.89 60.71
N GLY A 53 14.14 -24.10 59.64
CA GLY A 53 12.68 -24.14 59.73
C GLY A 53 12.00 -24.44 58.40
N LEU A 54 11.86 -25.73 58.09
CA LEU A 54 10.96 -26.27 57.07
C LEU A 54 9.53 -25.81 57.33
N HIS A 55 8.93 -25.02 56.44
CA HIS A 55 7.48 -24.95 56.27
C HIS A 55 7.14 -24.92 54.79
N GLY A 56 6.89 -26.11 54.25
CA GLY A 56 6.28 -26.29 52.94
C GLY A 56 4.86 -25.72 52.97
N ARG A 57 4.69 -24.53 52.40
CA ARG A 57 3.38 -23.97 52.11
C ARG A 57 2.99 -24.44 50.70
N ARG A 58 2.21 -25.51 50.65
CA ARG A 58 1.43 -25.90 49.47
C ARG A 58 0.46 -24.75 49.14
N THR A 59 0.73 -24.00 48.09
CA THR A 59 -0.29 -23.17 47.45
C THR A 59 -1.08 -24.07 46.51
N THR A 60 -2.08 -24.75 47.06
CA THR A 60 -3.20 -25.31 46.30
C THR A 60 -4.09 -24.15 45.86
N GLY A 61 -4.21 -23.97 44.54
CA GLY A 61 -5.07 -22.92 43.98
C GLY A 61 -4.72 -22.66 42.52
N ARG A 62 -4.52 -23.71 41.72
CA ARG A 62 -4.47 -23.58 40.27
C ARG A 62 -5.92 -23.39 39.83
N GLU A 63 -6.32 -22.12 39.78
CA GLU A 63 -7.55 -21.68 39.13
C GLU A 63 -7.65 -22.40 37.78
N GLY A 64 -8.71 -23.18 37.61
CA GLY A 64 -9.07 -23.76 36.33
C GLY A 64 -9.30 -22.61 35.37
N ALA A 65 -8.30 -22.30 34.54
CA ALA A 65 -8.47 -21.45 33.39
C ALA A 65 -9.57 -22.11 32.54
N ALA A 66 -10.77 -21.52 32.59
CA ALA A 66 -11.85 -21.85 31.70
C ALA A 66 -11.29 -21.84 30.27
N PRO A 67 -11.59 -22.86 29.44
CA PRO A 67 -11.11 -22.86 28.07
C PRO A 67 -11.61 -21.57 27.41
N LEU A 68 -10.67 -20.70 27.03
CA LEU A 68 -10.93 -19.54 26.19
C LEU A 68 -11.85 -20.00 25.07
N ARG A 69 -13.08 -19.47 25.05
CA ARG A 69 -14.05 -19.71 23.99
C ARG A 69 -13.32 -19.49 22.66
N ARG A 70 -12.98 -20.58 21.95
CA ARG A 70 -12.58 -20.49 20.56
C ARG A 70 -13.79 -19.89 19.85
N GLY A 71 -13.69 -18.63 19.46
CA GLY A 71 -14.64 -18.02 18.52
C GLY A 71 -14.77 -18.91 17.29
N PRO A 72 -15.82 -18.74 16.47
CA PRO A 72 -16.08 -19.61 15.33
C PRO A 72 -14.82 -19.75 14.49
N SER A 73 -14.21 -20.94 14.50
CA SER A 73 -13.00 -21.23 13.75
C SER A 73 -13.40 -21.37 12.29
N VAL A 74 -13.43 -20.24 11.57
CA VAL A 74 -13.53 -20.27 10.11
C VAL A 74 -12.31 -21.03 9.61
N THR A 75 -12.52 -22.23 9.07
CA THR A 75 -11.45 -23.04 8.50
C THR A 75 -10.78 -22.24 7.37
N PRO A 76 -9.44 -22.28 7.22
CA PRO A 76 -8.74 -21.57 6.14
C PRO A 76 -9.31 -21.88 4.74
N ALA A 77 -9.83 -23.10 4.53
CA ALA A 77 -10.54 -23.47 3.30
C ALA A 77 -11.83 -22.66 3.06
N ILE A 78 -12.65 -22.46 4.09
CA ILE A 78 -13.88 -21.66 3.98
C ILE A 78 -13.52 -20.21 3.67
N LEU A 79 -12.53 -19.66 4.38
CA LEU A 79 -12.07 -18.30 4.14
C LEU A 79 -11.50 -18.12 2.73
N ALA A 80 -10.78 -19.11 2.20
CA ALA A 80 -10.26 -19.10 0.84
C ALA A 80 -11.37 -19.10 -0.22
N ILE A 81 -12.42 -19.90 -0.03
CA ILE A 81 -13.59 -19.91 -0.91
C ILE A 81 -14.29 -18.55 -0.88
N LEU A 82 -14.51 -17.99 0.31
CA LEU A 82 -15.18 -16.69 0.46
C LEU A 82 -14.35 -15.55 -0.16
N LEU A 83 -13.07 -15.44 0.16
CA LEU A 83 -12.20 -14.41 -0.42
C LEU A 83 -11.95 -14.61 -1.91
N GLY A 84 -11.94 -15.85 -2.40
CA GLY A 84 -11.91 -16.15 -3.83
C GLY A 84 -13.18 -15.67 -4.55
N ALA A 85 -14.36 -15.93 -3.97
CA ALA A 85 -15.64 -15.47 -4.52
C ALA A 85 -15.76 -13.94 -4.50
N VAL A 86 -15.36 -13.29 -3.40
CA VAL A 86 -15.27 -11.82 -3.34
C VAL A 86 -14.24 -11.31 -4.35
N GLY A 87 -13.11 -12.01 -4.51
CA GLY A 87 -12.07 -11.68 -5.48
C GLY A 87 -12.57 -11.74 -6.92
N LEU A 88 -13.41 -12.69 -7.29
CA LEU A 88 -14.08 -12.72 -8.60
C LEU A 88 -14.91 -11.44 -8.84
N ALA A 89 -15.72 -11.05 -7.87
CA ALA A 89 -16.54 -9.82 -7.97
C ALA A 89 -15.66 -8.55 -7.99
N ALA A 90 -14.64 -8.51 -7.13
CA ALA A 90 -13.66 -7.43 -7.09
C ALA A 90 -12.94 -7.31 -8.44
N GLY A 91 -12.43 -8.39 -9.01
CA GLY A 91 -11.74 -8.40 -10.29
C GLY A 91 -12.61 -7.88 -11.45
N SER A 92 -13.91 -8.19 -11.43
CA SER A 92 -14.87 -7.63 -12.41
C SER A 92 -14.96 -6.10 -12.29
N PHE A 93 -15.05 -5.59 -11.07
CA PHE A 93 -15.01 -4.15 -10.79
C PHE A 93 -13.66 -3.52 -11.15
N LEU A 94 -12.53 -4.11 -10.74
CA LEU A 94 -11.19 -3.61 -11.07
C LEU A 94 -10.96 -3.57 -12.59
N GLY A 95 -11.44 -4.57 -13.33
CA GLY A 95 -11.36 -4.59 -14.80
C GLY A 95 -12.19 -3.50 -15.48
N LEU A 96 -13.25 -3.02 -14.84
CA LEU A 96 -13.99 -1.82 -15.24
C LEU A 96 -13.19 -0.55 -14.91
N VAL A 97 -12.68 -0.44 -13.69
CA VAL A 97 -11.90 0.72 -13.24
C VAL A 97 -10.67 0.92 -14.12
N SER A 98 -9.96 -0.16 -14.49
CA SER A 98 -8.77 -0.08 -15.33
C SER A 98 -9.03 0.47 -16.73
N LEU A 99 -10.26 0.35 -17.26
CA LEU A 99 -10.65 0.98 -18.53
C LEU A 99 -11.06 2.43 -18.37
N ARG A 100 -11.86 2.72 -17.35
CA ARG A 100 -12.55 4.01 -17.21
C ARG A 100 -11.66 5.08 -16.61
N LEU A 101 -10.87 4.71 -15.61
CA LEU A 101 -10.06 5.68 -14.86
C LEU A 101 -9.02 6.38 -15.75
N PRO A 102 -8.24 5.69 -16.62
CA PRO A 102 -7.29 6.36 -17.50
C PRO A 102 -7.95 7.27 -18.55
N ARG A 103 -9.23 7.02 -18.87
CA ARG A 103 -10.03 7.83 -19.82
C ARG A 103 -10.72 9.01 -19.15
N GLY A 104 -10.61 9.16 -17.82
CA GLY A 104 -11.33 10.18 -17.07
C GLY A 104 -12.85 9.93 -16.98
N GLU A 105 -13.31 8.72 -17.30
CA GLU A 105 -14.72 8.36 -17.21
C GLU A 105 -15.15 8.10 -15.75
N GLY A 106 -16.42 8.35 -15.44
CA GLY A 106 -16.99 8.04 -14.14
C GLY A 106 -16.97 6.53 -13.85
N VAL A 107 -16.40 6.14 -12.71
CA VAL A 107 -16.30 4.73 -12.30
C VAL A 107 -17.64 4.19 -11.76
N VAL A 108 -18.43 5.06 -11.11
CA VAL A 108 -19.69 4.67 -10.45
C VAL A 108 -20.91 4.84 -11.36
N ALA A 109 -20.81 5.66 -12.41
CA ALA A 109 -21.95 5.98 -13.27
C ALA A 109 -22.06 5.06 -14.49
N GLY A 110 -23.24 4.49 -14.72
CA GLY A 110 -23.61 3.82 -15.97
C GLY A 110 -23.57 2.28 -15.93
N ARG A 111 -24.55 1.66 -16.60
CA ARG A 111 -24.70 0.20 -16.70
C ARG A 111 -23.67 -0.40 -17.68
N SER A 112 -23.27 -1.64 -17.43
CA SER A 112 -22.45 -2.42 -18.37
C SER A 112 -23.21 -2.66 -19.68
N ARG A 113 -22.54 -2.43 -20.81
CA ARG A 113 -23.10 -2.56 -22.16
C ARG A 113 -22.22 -3.46 -23.01
N CYS A 114 -22.82 -4.13 -23.99
CA CYS A 114 -22.07 -4.86 -25.00
C CYS A 114 -21.31 -3.88 -25.91
N ALA A 115 -20.02 -4.15 -26.15
CA ALA A 115 -19.20 -3.33 -27.06
C ALA A 115 -19.60 -3.45 -28.54
N GLY A 116 -20.29 -4.53 -28.93
CA GLY A 116 -20.74 -4.72 -30.31
C GLY A 116 -22.09 -4.08 -30.61
N CYS A 117 -23.13 -4.41 -29.84
CA CYS A 117 -24.50 -3.93 -30.11
C CYS A 117 -25.01 -2.83 -29.17
N GLY A 118 -24.21 -2.40 -28.18
CA GLY A 118 -24.61 -1.36 -27.22
C GLY A 118 -25.71 -1.78 -26.22
N ALA A 119 -26.24 -2.99 -26.34
CA ALA A 119 -27.28 -3.51 -25.46
C ALA A 119 -26.82 -3.54 -24.00
N THR A 120 -27.70 -3.10 -23.12
CA THR A 120 -27.45 -3.12 -21.67
C THR A 120 -27.44 -4.56 -21.16
N LEU A 121 -26.42 -4.93 -20.40
CA LEU A 121 -26.27 -6.29 -19.88
C LEU A 121 -27.18 -6.50 -18.65
N ALA A 122 -27.81 -7.67 -18.61
CA ALA A 122 -28.59 -8.13 -17.46
C ALA A 122 -27.67 -8.58 -16.31
N PRO A 123 -28.11 -8.51 -15.04
CA PRO A 123 -27.27 -8.84 -13.88
C PRO A 123 -26.65 -10.24 -13.91
N TRP A 124 -27.38 -11.27 -14.35
CA TRP A 124 -26.83 -12.63 -14.46
C TRP A 124 -25.73 -12.76 -15.53
N ARG A 125 -25.65 -11.84 -16.49
CA ARG A 125 -24.54 -11.75 -17.45
C ARG A 125 -23.31 -11.06 -16.87
N LEU A 126 -23.41 -10.52 -15.66
CA LEU A 126 -22.30 -9.93 -14.90
C LEU A 126 -21.73 -10.89 -13.86
N VAL A 127 -22.23 -12.14 -13.77
CA VAL A 127 -21.66 -13.15 -12.88
C VAL A 127 -20.24 -13.46 -13.35
N PRO A 128 -19.19 -13.12 -12.57
CA PRO A 128 -17.79 -13.23 -12.99
C PRO A 128 -17.44 -14.65 -13.44
N VAL A 129 -16.66 -14.76 -14.51
CA VAL A 129 -16.15 -15.98 -15.16
C VAL A 129 -17.25 -16.91 -15.70
N LEU A 130 -18.28 -17.22 -14.91
CA LEU A 130 -19.39 -18.10 -15.27
C LEU A 130 -20.17 -17.56 -16.47
N SER A 131 -20.47 -16.25 -16.52
CA SER A 131 -21.16 -15.67 -17.66
C SER A 131 -20.33 -15.76 -18.95
N TYR A 132 -19.01 -15.60 -18.85
CA TYR A 132 -18.08 -15.73 -19.96
C TYR A 132 -18.03 -17.18 -20.48
N LEU A 133 -17.93 -18.16 -19.58
CA LEU A 133 -17.92 -19.59 -19.93
C LEU A 133 -19.24 -20.03 -20.54
N ALA A 134 -20.37 -19.68 -19.92
CA ALA A 134 -21.71 -20.02 -20.41
C ALA A 134 -21.98 -19.43 -21.80
N SER A 135 -21.46 -18.22 -22.06
CA SER A 135 -21.60 -17.55 -23.35
C SER A 135 -20.51 -17.93 -24.37
N ARG A 136 -19.59 -18.84 -24.01
CA ARG A 136 -18.42 -19.24 -24.81
C ARG A 136 -17.60 -18.03 -25.30
N GLY A 137 -17.52 -16.99 -24.47
CA GLY A 137 -16.83 -15.74 -24.78
C GLY A 137 -17.47 -14.91 -25.90
N ARG A 138 -18.79 -15.04 -26.14
CA ARG A 138 -19.50 -14.28 -27.18
C ARG A 138 -20.77 -13.64 -26.64
N CYS A 139 -21.13 -12.46 -27.14
CA CYS A 139 -22.39 -11.83 -26.79
C CYS A 139 -23.57 -12.67 -27.31
N ALA A 140 -24.50 -13.05 -26.43
CA ALA A 140 -25.68 -13.83 -26.83
C ALA A 140 -26.68 -13.05 -27.71
N GLY A 141 -26.56 -11.72 -27.82
CA GLY A 141 -27.42 -10.90 -28.69
C GLY A 141 -26.86 -10.72 -30.11
N CYS A 142 -25.57 -10.38 -30.23
CA CYS A 142 -24.95 -10.03 -31.51
C CYS A 142 -23.77 -10.91 -31.92
N GLY A 143 -23.41 -11.92 -31.13
CA GLY A 143 -22.29 -12.82 -31.40
C GLY A 143 -20.88 -12.21 -31.25
N ALA A 144 -20.78 -10.91 -30.97
CA ALA A 144 -19.50 -10.21 -30.84
C ALA A 144 -18.61 -10.85 -29.74
N PRO A 145 -17.29 -10.99 -29.97
CA PRO A 145 -16.39 -11.61 -29.01
C PRO A 145 -16.26 -10.75 -27.74
N ILE A 146 -16.29 -11.40 -26.58
CA ILE A 146 -16.01 -10.77 -25.29
C ILE A 146 -14.50 -10.84 -25.04
N PRO A 147 -13.82 -9.72 -24.76
CA PRO A 147 -12.38 -9.72 -24.50
C PRO A 147 -11.96 -10.61 -23.33
N ARG A 148 -10.89 -11.40 -23.50
CA ARG A 148 -10.33 -12.29 -22.46
C ARG A 148 -9.82 -11.56 -21.21
N ARG A 149 -9.55 -10.26 -21.32
CA ARG A 149 -9.12 -9.43 -20.18
C ARG A 149 -10.10 -9.46 -19.00
N TYR A 150 -11.41 -9.58 -19.27
CA TYR A 150 -12.42 -9.61 -18.21
C TYR A 150 -12.27 -10.86 -17.31
N PRO A 151 -12.36 -12.10 -17.85
CA PRO A 151 -12.16 -13.28 -17.02
C PRO A 151 -10.74 -13.38 -16.44
N LEU A 152 -9.71 -12.83 -17.11
CA LEU A 152 -8.36 -12.80 -16.55
C LEU A 152 -8.25 -11.93 -15.30
N MET A 153 -8.84 -10.72 -15.31
CA MET A 153 -8.89 -9.85 -14.13
C MET A 153 -9.66 -10.48 -12.97
N GLU A 154 -10.79 -11.12 -13.27
CA GLU A 154 -11.62 -11.83 -12.30
C GLU A 154 -10.85 -12.98 -11.64
N LEU A 155 -10.19 -13.83 -12.44
CA LEU A 155 -9.40 -14.95 -11.94
C LEU A 155 -8.15 -14.49 -11.17
N ALA A 156 -7.47 -13.43 -11.64
CA ALA A 156 -6.31 -12.88 -10.93
C ALA A 156 -6.71 -12.35 -9.53
N ALA A 157 -7.81 -11.59 -9.44
CA ALA A 157 -8.30 -11.09 -8.17
C ALA A 157 -8.84 -12.20 -7.26
N ALA A 158 -9.46 -13.25 -7.81
CA ALA A 158 -9.83 -14.45 -7.06
C ALA A 158 -8.60 -15.16 -6.48
N GLY A 159 -7.55 -15.34 -7.30
CA GLY A 159 -6.27 -15.91 -6.87
C GLY A 159 -5.62 -15.12 -5.74
N VAL A 160 -5.62 -13.78 -5.82
CA VAL A 160 -5.18 -12.90 -4.74
C VAL A 160 -5.98 -13.14 -3.45
N GLY A 161 -7.31 -13.24 -3.55
CA GLY A 161 -8.17 -13.51 -2.39
C GLY A 161 -7.87 -14.86 -1.74
N VAL A 162 -7.72 -15.91 -2.55
CA VAL A 162 -7.36 -17.26 -2.08
C VAL A 162 -5.97 -17.25 -1.42
N TRP A 163 -4.96 -16.67 -2.07
CA TRP A 163 -3.61 -16.61 -1.50
C TRP A 163 -3.58 -15.82 -0.18
N SER A 164 -4.37 -14.75 -0.08
CA SER A 164 -4.52 -13.99 1.16
C SER A 164 -5.14 -14.82 2.28
N ALA A 165 -6.15 -15.65 1.99
CA ALA A 165 -6.75 -16.53 2.99
C ALA A 165 -5.78 -17.60 3.50
N LEU A 166 -4.95 -18.14 2.60
CA LEU A 166 -4.04 -19.25 2.92
C LEU A 166 -2.73 -18.79 3.59
N SER A 167 -2.33 -17.54 3.39
CA SER A 167 -1.06 -17.01 3.93
C SER A 167 -1.20 -16.32 5.28
N GLN A 168 -2.43 -16.03 5.73
CA GLN A 168 -2.66 -15.13 6.86
C GLN A 168 -3.27 -15.89 8.05
N PRO A 169 -2.78 -15.66 9.29
CA PRO A 169 -3.21 -16.42 10.47
C PRO A 169 -4.58 -16.00 11.02
N THR A 170 -5.06 -14.80 10.67
CA THR A 170 -6.33 -14.26 11.17
C THR A 170 -7.19 -13.77 10.01
N VAL A 171 -8.52 -13.78 10.20
CA VAL A 171 -9.48 -13.28 9.21
C VAL A 171 -9.20 -11.81 8.87
N ALA A 172 -8.93 -10.97 9.87
CA ALA A 172 -8.61 -9.56 9.66
C ALA A 172 -7.35 -9.37 8.79
N ALA A 173 -6.29 -10.13 9.07
CA ALA A 173 -5.07 -10.09 8.26
C ALA A 173 -5.31 -10.58 6.83
N ALA A 174 -6.11 -11.63 6.64
CA ALA A 174 -6.49 -12.14 5.32
C ALA A 174 -7.25 -11.11 4.50
N VAL A 175 -8.25 -10.44 5.10
CA VAL A 175 -9.06 -9.42 4.42
C VAL A 175 -8.21 -8.22 4.02
N LEU A 176 -7.37 -7.70 4.92
CA LEU A 176 -6.49 -6.58 4.60
C LEU A 176 -5.41 -6.95 3.57
N THR A 177 -4.90 -8.18 3.62
CA THR A 177 -3.97 -8.68 2.60
C THR A 177 -4.64 -8.81 1.23
N ALA A 178 -5.89 -9.29 1.17
CA ALA A 178 -6.65 -9.32 -0.08
C ALA A 178 -6.87 -7.91 -0.64
N LEU A 179 -7.21 -6.95 0.23
CA LEU A 179 -7.36 -5.54 -0.13
C LEU A 179 -6.06 -4.94 -0.67
N LEU A 180 -4.91 -5.21 -0.04
CA LEU A 180 -3.58 -4.85 -0.57
C LEU A 180 -3.40 -5.41 -1.98
N GLY A 181 -3.58 -6.72 -2.15
CA GLY A 181 -3.35 -7.38 -3.42
C GLY A 181 -4.27 -6.90 -4.55
N TRP A 182 -5.54 -6.60 -4.26
CA TRP A 182 -6.47 -6.04 -5.24
C TRP A 182 -6.10 -4.61 -5.67
N GLN A 183 -5.63 -3.77 -4.74
CA GLN A 183 -5.12 -2.43 -5.08
C GLN A 183 -3.85 -2.53 -5.93
N LEU A 184 -2.91 -3.40 -5.56
CA LEU A 184 -1.68 -3.64 -6.31
C LEU A 184 -1.95 -4.21 -7.70
N LEU A 185 -2.90 -5.14 -7.84
CA LEU A 185 -3.31 -5.69 -9.13
C LEU A 185 -3.85 -4.59 -10.06
N LEU A 186 -4.71 -3.71 -9.56
CA LEU A 186 -5.24 -2.60 -10.34
C LEU A 186 -4.14 -1.61 -10.77
N ILE A 187 -3.25 -1.26 -9.84
CA ILE A 187 -2.11 -0.36 -10.12
C ILE A 187 -1.19 -0.99 -11.17
N ALA A 188 -0.82 -2.25 -11.02
CA ALA A 188 0.06 -2.95 -11.94
C ALA A 188 -0.54 -3.03 -13.35
N VAL A 189 -1.84 -3.31 -13.47
CA VAL A 189 -2.51 -3.36 -14.78
C VAL A 189 -2.57 -1.98 -15.44
N ILE A 190 -2.95 -0.94 -14.69
CA ILE A 190 -3.01 0.42 -15.23
C ILE A 190 -1.62 0.90 -15.66
N ASP A 191 -0.59 0.64 -14.86
CA ASP A 191 0.78 1.05 -15.20
C ASP A 191 1.32 0.28 -16.41
N ALA A 192 1.09 -1.03 -16.48
CA ALA A 192 1.52 -1.85 -17.61
C ALA A 192 0.88 -1.44 -18.94
N GLU A 193 -0.35 -0.91 -18.91
CA GLU A 193 -1.09 -0.49 -20.10
C GLU A 193 -0.84 0.99 -20.45
N HIS A 194 -0.70 1.89 -19.46
CA HIS A 194 -0.74 3.34 -19.67
C HIS A 194 0.50 4.09 -19.20
N PHE A 195 1.45 3.43 -18.51
CA PHE A 195 2.67 4.04 -17.94
C PHE A 195 2.37 5.26 -17.06
N ARG A 196 1.26 5.19 -16.30
CA ARG A 196 0.77 6.28 -15.45
C ARG A 196 0.24 5.73 -14.14
N LEU A 197 0.68 6.35 -13.05
CA LEU A 197 0.20 6.08 -11.70
C LEU A 197 -0.56 7.29 -11.16
N PRO A 198 -1.91 7.32 -11.29
CA PRO A 198 -2.69 8.40 -10.72
C PRO A 198 -2.73 8.30 -9.19
N ASP A 199 -2.63 9.45 -8.51
CA ASP A 199 -2.74 9.57 -7.05
C ASP A 199 -4.02 8.95 -6.48
N ARG A 200 -5.08 8.92 -7.30
CA ARG A 200 -6.35 8.26 -6.99
C ARG A 200 -6.23 6.76 -6.70
N LEU A 201 -5.11 6.12 -7.02
CA LEU A 201 -4.83 4.71 -6.73
C LEU A 201 -3.78 4.55 -5.63
N THR A 202 -2.72 5.36 -5.65
CA THR A 202 -1.62 5.25 -4.69
C THR A 202 -1.97 5.79 -3.32
N LEU A 203 -2.80 6.84 -3.22
CA LEU A 203 -3.24 7.40 -1.93
C LEU A 203 -4.17 6.44 -1.15
N PRO A 204 -5.17 5.78 -1.77
CA PRO A 204 -5.92 4.71 -1.08
C PRO A 204 -5.02 3.57 -0.60
N LEU A 205 -4.01 3.19 -1.39
CA LEU A 205 -3.06 2.15 -0.98
C LEU A 205 -2.24 2.58 0.25
N LEU A 206 -1.79 3.83 0.28
CA LEU A 206 -1.10 4.42 1.43
C LEU A 206 -2.00 4.46 2.67
N ALA A 207 -3.24 4.92 2.51
CA ALA A 207 -4.21 5.01 3.60
C ALA A 207 -4.55 3.63 4.18
N THR A 208 -4.77 2.63 3.33
CA THR A 208 -5.03 1.25 3.77
C THR A 208 -3.80 0.61 4.43
N GLY A 209 -2.59 0.98 4.03
CA GLY A 209 -1.35 0.57 4.73
C GLY A 209 -1.25 1.13 6.14
N GLY A 210 -1.50 2.43 6.31
CA GLY A 210 -1.57 3.06 7.64
C GLY A 210 -2.66 2.44 8.53
N LEU A 211 -3.84 2.14 7.96
CA LEU A 211 -4.89 1.42 8.66
C LEU A 211 -4.44 0.00 9.06
N ALA A 212 -3.77 -0.72 8.16
CA ALA A 212 -3.26 -2.06 8.45
C ALA A 212 -2.22 -2.06 9.56
N ALA A 213 -1.34 -1.05 9.63
CA ALA A 213 -0.37 -0.90 10.72
C ALA A 213 -1.07 -0.78 12.09
N VAL A 214 -2.16 -0.01 12.17
CA VAL A 214 -2.94 0.16 13.40
C VAL A 214 -3.75 -1.10 13.75
N LEU A 215 -4.39 -1.73 12.77
CA LEU A 215 -5.32 -2.85 13.02
C LEU A 215 -4.63 -4.20 13.21
N LEU A 216 -3.51 -4.44 12.51
CA LEU A 216 -2.83 -5.74 12.54
C LEU A 216 -1.68 -5.80 13.54
N GLY A 217 -1.11 -4.65 13.94
CA GLY A 217 0.00 -4.57 14.88
C GLY A 217 1.30 -5.26 14.39
N ARG A 218 1.40 -5.56 13.09
CA ARG A 218 2.61 -6.16 12.47
C ARG A 218 3.74 -5.17 12.31
N THR A 219 3.37 -3.93 12.01
CA THR A 219 4.25 -2.79 11.84
C THR A 219 3.79 -1.73 12.82
N ALA A 220 4.72 -1.13 13.57
CA ALA A 220 4.35 -0.01 14.42
C ALA A 220 3.83 1.14 13.53
N PRO A 221 2.78 1.88 13.93
CA PRO A 221 2.28 3.01 13.12
C PRO A 221 3.37 4.03 12.79
N LEU A 222 4.33 4.24 13.69
CA LEU A 222 5.49 5.09 13.44
C LEU A 222 6.40 4.51 12.34
N ASP A 223 6.66 3.20 12.34
CA ASP A 223 7.46 2.55 11.29
C ASP A 223 6.78 2.59 9.92
N ALA A 224 5.45 2.53 9.88
CA ALA A 224 4.68 2.72 8.65
C ALA A 224 4.79 4.16 8.12
N LEU A 225 4.73 5.16 9.01
CA LEU A 225 4.93 6.58 8.64
C LEU A 225 6.36 6.84 8.16
N ILE A 226 7.36 6.31 8.87
CA ILE A 226 8.77 6.38 8.46
C ILE A 226 8.96 5.66 7.14
N GLY A 227 8.36 4.47 6.98
CA GLY A 227 8.38 3.71 5.73
C GLY A 227 7.80 4.50 4.57
N ALA A 228 6.66 5.16 4.76
CA ALA A 228 6.08 6.02 3.72
C ALA A 228 6.98 7.20 3.36
N ALA A 229 7.52 7.90 4.35
CA ALA A 229 8.42 9.04 4.15
C ALA A 229 9.73 8.64 3.45
N VAL A 230 10.38 7.58 3.93
CA VAL A 230 11.63 7.05 3.37
C VAL A 230 11.41 6.44 1.99
N GLY A 231 10.30 5.74 1.76
CA GLY A 231 9.94 5.19 0.46
C GLY A 231 9.76 6.29 -0.59
N PHE A 232 9.01 7.34 -0.26
CA PHE A 232 8.86 8.51 -1.12
C PHE A 232 10.21 9.19 -1.38
N ALA A 233 10.90 9.61 -0.31
CA ALA A 233 12.13 10.38 -0.39
C ALA A 233 13.23 9.60 -1.11
N GLY A 234 13.36 8.30 -0.86
CA GLY A 234 14.39 7.44 -1.45
C GLY A 234 14.31 7.38 -2.97
N LEU A 235 13.14 7.01 -3.53
CA LEU A 235 12.98 6.98 -4.99
C LEU A 235 12.94 8.38 -5.60
N TRP A 236 12.37 9.37 -4.92
CA TRP A 236 12.35 10.74 -5.42
C TRP A 236 13.77 11.33 -5.53
N LEU A 237 14.61 11.13 -4.51
CA LEU A 237 16.02 11.55 -4.54
C LEU A 237 16.80 10.79 -5.61
N LEU A 238 16.55 9.48 -5.78
CA LEU A 238 17.17 8.70 -6.84
C LEU A 238 16.78 9.22 -8.23
N ALA A 239 15.50 9.54 -8.44
CA ALA A 239 15.01 10.11 -9.69
C ALA A 239 15.61 11.51 -9.95
N LEU A 240 15.74 12.34 -8.92
CA LEU A 240 16.39 13.65 -9.00
C LEU A 240 17.87 13.52 -9.37
N ALA A 241 18.62 12.66 -8.67
CA ALA A 241 20.03 12.39 -8.94
C ALA A 241 20.22 11.88 -10.38
N TYR A 242 19.43 10.89 -10.80
CA TYR A 242 19.48 10.34 -12.15
C TYR A 242 19.23 11.43 -13.21
N ARG A 243 18.20 12.25 -13.02
CA ARG A 243 17.87 13.36 -13.92
C ARG A 243 19.01 14.38 -14.02
N SER A 244 19.61 14.73 -12.89
CA SER A 244 20.74 15.68 -12.85
C SER A 244 21.99 15.15 -13.56
N LEU A 245 22.26 13.84 -13.49
CA LEU A 245 23.45 13.22 -14.08
C LEU A 245 23.28 12.83 -15.55
N ARG A 246 22.06 12.45 -15.97
CA ARG A 246 21.79 11.93 -17.32
C ARG A 246 21.01 12.88 -18.21
N GLY A 247 20.48 13.98 -17.67
CA GLY A 247 19.68 14.95 -18.42
C GLY A 247 18.35 14.41 -18.95
N ARG A 248 17.91 13.24 -18.49
CA ARG A 248 16.67 12.57 -18.91
C ARG A 248 15.95 11.94 -17.74
N GLU A 249 14.64 11.80 -17.86
CA GLU A 249 13.81 11.10 -16.90
C GLU A 249 14.02 9.59 -17.03
N GLY A 250 14.41 8.95 -15.92
CA GLY A 250 14.68 7.51 -15.87
C GLY A 250 13.65 6.70 -15.09
N LEU A 251 12.92 7.35 -14.17
CA LEU A 251 11.92 6.73 -13.30
C LEU A 251 10.59 7.46 -13.50
N GLY A 252 9.46 6.76 -13.41
CA GLY A 252 8.15 7.38 -13.52
C GLY A 252 7.85 8.26 -12.31
N ASP A 253 7.21 9.41 -12.52
CA ASP A 253 6.88 10.35 -11.42
C ASP A 253 5.95 9.75 -10.36
N GLY A 254 5.19 8.69 -10.70
CA GLY A 254 4.31 7.99 -9.76
C GLY A 254 5.00 6.90 -8.92
N ASP A 255 6.19 6.44 -9.32
CA ASP A 255 6.91 5.35 -8.63
C ASP A 255 7.28 5.71 -7.18
N PRO A 256 7.76 6.93 -6.85
CA PRO A 256 7.98 7.34 -5.47
C PRO A 256 6.73 7.27 -4.60
N VAL A 257 5.56 7.62 -5.14
CA VAL A 257 4.29 7.56 -4.40
C VAL A 257 3.86 6.12 -4.17
N LEU A 258 4.06 5.23 -5.14
CA LEU A 258 3.81 3.79 -4.95
C LEU A 258 4.74 3.18 -3.90
N LEU A 259 6.03 3.53 -3.90
CA LEU A 259 6.93 3.01 -2.87
C LEU A 259 6.62 3.59 -1.49
N ALA A 260 6.16 4.84 -1.40
CA ALA A 260 5.64 5.41 -0.16
C ALA A 260 4.45 4.59 0.36
N ALA A 261 3.49 4.29 -0.51
CA ALA A 261 2.34 3.45 -0.17
C ALA A 261 2.78 2.05 0.27
N GLY A 262 3.74 1.43 -0.44
CA GLY A 262 4.36 0.17 -0.04
C GLY A 262 5.03 0.23 1.33
N GLY A 263 5.76 1.32 1.63
CA GLY A 263 6.40 1.56 2.91
C GLY A 263 5.43 1.66 4.08
N ALA A 264 4.21 2.14 3.87
CA ALA A 264 3.17 2.10 4.90
C ALA A 264 2.70 0.68 5.23
N TRP A 265 2.78 -0.25 4.28
CA TRP A 265 2.46 -1.66 4.50
C TRP A 265 3.62 -2.43 5.13
N VAL A 266 4.82 -2.34 4.54
CA VAL A 266 5.96 -3.19 4.93
C VAL A 266 6.93 -2.53 5.92
N GLY A 267 6.69 -1.27 6.28
CA GLY A 267 7.61 -0.46 7.09
C GLY A 267 8.91 -0.12 6.35
N TRP A 268 9.75 0.72 6.96
CA TRP A 268 11.03 1.12 6.37
C TRP A 268 12.04 -0.03 6.23
N ILE A 269 12.00 -1.01 7.14
CA ILE A 269 12.83 -2.22 7.10
C ILE A 269 12.49 -3.11 5.89
N GLY A 270 11.23 -3.13 5.46
CA GLY A 270 10.79 -3.91 4.30
C GLY A 270 11.17 -3.29 2.95
N LEU A 271 11.37 -1.97 2.87
CA LEU A 271 11.62 -1.26 1.61
C LEU A 271 12.80 -1.78 0.79
N PRO A 272 13.98 -2.11 1.37
CA PRO A 272 15.08 -2.70 0.60
C PRO A 272 14.69 -4.02 -0.08
N SER A 273 13.86 -4.84 0.57
CA SER A 273 13.38 -6.11 -0.01
C SER A 273 12.41 -5.86 -1.16
N VAL A 274 11.54 -4.86 -1.03
CA VAL A 274 10.65 -4.45 -2.13
C VAL A 274 11.46 -4.05 -3.36
N LEU A 275 12.47 -3.20 -3.17
CA LEU A 275 13.35 -2.76 -4.26
C LEU A 275 14.15 -3.91 -4.85
N LEU A 276 14.63 -4.85 -4.03
CA LEU A 276 15.37 -6.02 -4.50
C LEU A 276 14.49 -6.93 -5.37
N TRP A 277 13.27 -7.25 -4.91
CA TRP A 277 12.31 -8.02 -5.71
C TRP A 277 11.95 -7.31 -7.01
N ALA A 278 11.69 -6.00 -6.94
CA ALA A 278 11.36 -5.20 -8.12
C ALA A 278 12.50 -5.17 -9.14
N ALA A 279 13.74 -4.94 -8.67
CA ALA A 279 14.93 -4.94 -9.51
C ALA A 279 15.20 -6.32 -10.12
N ALA A 280 15.07 -7.40 -9.35
CA ALA A 280 15.23 -8.77 -9.84
C ALA A 280 14.18 -9.12 -10.91
N ALA A 281 12.92 -8.75 -10.69
CA ALA A 281 11.85 -8.99 -11.65
C ALA A 281 12.04 -8.16 -12.94
N GLY A 282 12.41 -6.89 -12.83
CA GLY A 282 12.72 -6.04 -13.99
C GLY A 282 13.93 -6.54 -14.78
N LEU A 283 15.01 -6.91 -14.08
CA LEU A 283 16.24 -7.41 -14.70
C LEU A 283 16.03 -8.76 -15.37
N SER A 284 15.28 -9.67 -14.75
CA SER A 284 14.97 -10.97 -15.35
C SER A 284 14.14 -10.83 -16.64
N LEU A 285 13.22 -9.86 -16.70
CA LEU A 285 12.49 -9.56 -17.94
C LEU A 285 13.42 -9.00 -19.03
N VAL A 286 14.32 -8.07 -18.67
CA VAL A 286 15.32 -7.53 -19.62
C VAL A 286 16.23 -8.65 -20.12
N ALA A 287 16.74 -9.50 -19.23
CA ALA A 287 17.56 -10.66 -19.59
C ALA A 287 16.82 -11.62 -20.53
N ALA A 288 15.55 -11.95 -20.24
CA ALA A 288 14.73 -12.79 -21.11
C ALA A 288 14.53 -12.18 -22.51
N ARG A 289 14.35 -10.85 -22.60
CA ARG A 289 14.25 -10.15 -23.89
C ARG A 289 15.56 -10.23 -24.68
N LEU A 290 16.70 -10.05 -24.02
CA LEU A 290 18.01 -10.18 -24.65
C LEU A 290 18.26 -11.62 -25.14
N LEU A 291 17.95 -12.62 -24.33
CA LEU A 291 18.10 -14.04 -24.68
C LEU A 291 17.18 -14.49 -25.82
N THR A 292 16.01 -13.86 -25.97
CA THR A 292 15.09 -14.11 -27.10
C THR A 292 15.43 -13.31 -28.35
N GLY A 293 16.60 -12.64 -28.38
CA GLY A 293 17.08 -11.89 -29.54
C GLY A 293 16.39 -10.56 -29.77
N ARG A 294 15.59 -10.07 -28.81
CA ARG A 294 14.96 -8.75 -28.92
C ARG A 294 15.99 -7.67 -28.59
N ARG A 295 16.10 -6.68 -29.46
CA ARG A 295 16.93 -5.49 -29.20
C ARG A 295 16.33 -4.74 -28.00
N VAL A 296 17.12 -4.56 -26.95
CA VAL A 296 16.78 -3.69 -25.83
C VAL A 296 17.63 -2.43 -25.96
N SER A 297 16.98 -1.30 -26.11
CA SER A 297 17.65 0.00 -26.16
C SER A 297 17.62 0.64 -24.77
N GLY A 298 18.65 1.40 -24.40
CA GLY A 298 18.70 2.12 -23.12
C GLY A 298 17.65 3.23 -22.96
N GLY A 299 16.80 3.46 -23.97
CA GLY A 299 15.65 4.36 -23.95
C GLY A 299 14.29 3.64 -23.92
N ASP A 300 14.27 2.31 -23.92
CA ASP A 300 13.02 1.54 -23.84
C ASP A 300 12.37 1.76 -22.47
N ARG A 301 11.12 2.21 -22.48
CA ARG A 301 10.36 2.45 -21.26
C ARG A 301 9.80 1.12 -20.75
N LEU A 302 10.23 0.71 -19.57
CA LEU A 302 9.67 -0.42 -18.85
C LEU A 302 8.70 0.10 -17.78
N PRO A 303 7.46 -0.40 -17.68
CA PRO A 303 6.57 0.00 -16.59
C PRO A 303 7.14 -0.57 -15.29
N PHE A 304 7.66 0.30 -14.41
CA PHE A 304 8.29 -0.13 -13.15
C PHE A 304 7.27 -0.45 -12.06
N GLY A 305 6.06 0.11 -12.15
CA GLY A 305 4.96 -0.08 -11.22
C GLY A 305 4.59 -1.56 -10.98
N PRO A 306 4.44 -2.42 -12.00
CA PRO A 306 4.19 -3.85 -11.82
C PRO A 306 5.26 -4.56 -10.99
N PHE A 307 6.54 -4.20 -11.17
CA PHE A 307 7.63 -4.81 -10.41
C PHE A 307 7.65 -4.34 -8.97
N LEU A 308 7.41 -3.05 -8.73
CA LEU A 308 7.20 -2.51 -7.39
C LEU A 308 6.00 -3.16 -6.70
N ALA A 309 4.88 -3.31 -7.40
CA ALA A 309 3.68 -3.95 -6.87
C ALA A 309 3.95 -5.41 -6.47
N ALA A 310 4.66 -6.17 -7.33
CA ALA A 310 5.10 -7.52 -7.01
C ALA A 310 6.05 -7.53 -5.80
N GLY A 311 7.00 -6.60 -5.72
CA GLY A 311 7.91 -6.48 -4.59
C GLY A 311 7.18 -6.21 -3.27
N ILE A 312 6.22 -5.26 -3.26
CA ILE A 312 5.39 -4.96 -2.09
C ILE A 312 4.61 -6.21 -1.65
N TRP A 313 3.97 -6.90 -2.60
CA TRP A 313 3.22 -8.13 -2.34
C TRP A 313 4.08 -9.21 -1.71
N LEU A 314 5.24 -9.50 -2.31
CA LEU A 314 6.14 -10.56 -1.83
C LEU A 314 6.74 -10.22 -0.47
N THR A 315 7.20 -8.98 -0.26
CA THR A 315 7.73 -8.55 1.04
C THR A 315 6.66 -8.55 2.12
N TRP A 316 5.41 -8.19 1.81
CA TRP A 316 4.31 -8.28 2.79
C TRP A 316 4.02 -9.72 3.23
N LEU A 317 4.08 -10.67 2.28
CA LEU A 317 3.78 -12.08 2.56
C LEU A 317 4.93 -12.83 3.23
N ILE A 318 6.16 -12.62 2.76
CA ILE A 318 7.34 -13.40 3.16
C ILE A 318 8.11 -12.69 4.27
N GLY A 319 7.99 -11.37 4.37
CA GLY A 319 8.81 -10.53 5.23
C GLY A 319 10.05 -9.96 4.51
N PRO A 320 10.84 -9.13 5.21
CA PRO A 320 12.11 -8.62 4.70
C PRO A 320 13.13 -9.76 4.53
N LEU A 321 13.87 -9.74 3.43
CA LEU A 321 14.94 -10.69 3.15
C LEU A 321 16.16 -10.37 4.01
N GLY A 322 16.73 -11.40 4.66
CA GLY A 322 18.00 -11.30 5.39
C GLY A 322 17.90 -10.79 6.83
N LEU A 323 16.70 -10.79 7.42
CA LEU A 323 16.42 -10.53 8.83
C LEU A 323 15.60 -11.68 9.42
#